data_AF-A0AAJ0CDI3-F1
#
_entry.id   AF-A0AAJ0CDI3-F1
#
_cell.length_a   1.000
_cell.length_b   1.000
_cell.length_c   1.000
_cell.angle_alpha   90.00
_cell.angle_beta   90.00
_cell.angle_gamma   90.00
#
_symmetry.space_group_name_H-M   'P 1'
#
loop_
_entity.id
_entity.type
_entity.pdbx_description
1 polymer ?
#
loop_
_entity_poly.entity_id
_entity_poly.type
_entity_poly.pdbx_seq_one_letter_code
_entity_poly.pdbx_strand_id
1 'polypeptide(L)'
;MAADKLDGICSMIQAVSGLSTPFSYRFEGTEKDTNLFARIIRGKLQPWRVWENDHHVAFLTPFANTPGFTVLVPRKHLSSDIFSIDQGPFAELMEAAHHVAGLLKRAFQTSQCGMIFEGFEIDYAHIKLIPIHSEEHTGDSNLSAGVRIKIAATFEETYQGYVTSLDGPLFKDFESLTRATRNIRRTYPAKSVKPPRSWTSPSSHALSVLQEPWYRHLFVVQDALFHISVTFFHRQLDYKHCFVPMTTDAVSSPMGLGSDCWNIAAKHTTRARISSRGHPSATLFIRVS
;
A
#
# COMPACT_ATOMS: atom_id res chain seq x y z
N MET A 1 0.02 -20.04 -28.08
CA MET A 1 -1.27 -20.64 -27.64
C MET A 1 -2.18 -20.72 -28.87
N ALA A 2 -2.95 -21.79 -29.09
CA ALA A 2 -3.90 -21.84 -30.20
C ALA A 2 -5.01 -20.79 -30.02
N ALA A 3 -5.50 -20.17 -31.10
CA ALA A 3 -6.48 -19.08 -31.07
C ALA A 3 -7.77 -19.47 -30.31
N ASP A 4 -8.27 -20.69 -30.53
CA ASP A 4 -9.48 -21.22 -29.87
C ASP A 4 -9.39 -21.22 -28.33
N LYS A 5 -8.18 -21.43 -27.81
CA LYS A 5 -7.93 -21.40 -26.36
C LYS A 5 -8.00 -19.97 -25.79
N LEU A 6 -7.68 -18.96 -26.60
CA LEU A 6 -7.72 -17.56 -26.19
C LEU A 6 -9.17 -17.04 -26.16
N ASP A 7 -10.00 -17.42 -27.12
CA ASP A 7 -11.43 -17.05 -27.15
C ASP A 7 -12.21 -17.65 -25.97
N GLY A 8 -11.92 -18.91 -25.61
CA GLY A 8 -12.49 -19.54 -24.43
C GLY A 8 -12.11 -18.82 -23.12
N ILE A 9 -10.84 -18.45 -22.97
CA ILE A 9 -10.37 -17.66 -21.81
C ILE A 9 -11.03 -16.27 -21.78
N CYS A 10 -11.11 -15.60 -22.93
CA CYS A 10 -11.75 -14.29 -23.04
C CYS A 10 -13.20 -14.35 -22.58
N SER A 11 -13.96 -15.32 -23.09
CA SER A 11 -15.38 -15.53 -22.74
C SER A 11 -15.57 -15.83 -21.26
N MET A 12 -14.68 -16.63 -20.67
CA MET A 12 -14.70 -16.94 -19.24
C MET A 12 -14.50 -15.68 -18.37
N ILE A 13 -13.52 -14.83 -18.70
CA ILE A 13 -13.27 -13.60 -17.93
C ILE A 13 -14.41 -12.60 -18.14
N GLN A 14 -14.95 -12.48 -19.37
CA GLN A 14 -16.12 -11.65 -19.68
C GLN A 14 -17.36 -12.04 -18.86
N ALA A 15 -17.60 -13.35 -18.68
CA ALA A 15 -18.70 -13.83 -17.85
C ALA A 15 -18.59 -13.36 -16.39
N VAL A 16 -17.37 -13.23 -15.86
CA VAL A 16 -17.10 -12.73 -14.51
C VAL A 16 -17.13 -11.20 -14.42
N SER A 17 -16.73 -10.51 -15.49
CA SER A 17 -16.75 -9.05 -15.56
C SER A 17 -18.11 -8.45 -15.89
N GLY A 18 -19.03 -9.26 -16.42
CA GLY A 18 -20.31 -8.81 -16.93
C GLY A 18 -20.18 -8.01 -18.23
N LEU A 19 -19.01 -8.05 -18.89
CA LEU A 19 -18.79 -7.35 -20.15
C LEU A 19 -19.49 -8.09 -21.28
N SER A 20 -20.41 -7.41 -21.97
CA SER A 20 -21.07 -7.89 -23.18
C SER A 20 -20.91 -6.89 -24.32
N THR A 21 -21.17 -7.32 -25.55
CA THR A 21 -21.21 -6.43 -26.72
C THR A 21 -22.46 -5.53 -26.69
N PRO A 22 -22.41 -4.32 -27.29
CA PRO A 22 -21.29 -3.73 -28.03
C PRO A 22 -20.21 -3.13 -27.10
N PHE A 23 -18.94 -3.21 -27.51
CA PHE A 23 -17.82 -2.58 -26.80
C PHE A 23 -17.71 -1.10 -27.14
N SER A 24 -17.22 -0.29 -26.20
CA SER A 24 -16.87 1.10 -26.46
C SER A 24 -15.50 1.22 -27.12
N TYR A 25 -15.49 1.63 -28.39
CA TYR A 25 -14.26 1.91 -29.15
C TYR A 25 -13.77 3.36 -29.03
N ARG A 26 -14.26 4.09 -28.01
CA ARG A 26 -13.83 5.46 -27.70
C ARG A 26 -12.33 5.49 -27.37
N PHE A 27 -11.61 6.34 -28.09
CA PHE A 27 -10.20 6.64 -27.89
C PHE A 27 -10.05 8.13 -27.59
N GLU A 28 -9.26 8.49 -26.58
CA GLU A 28 -9.12 9.86 -26.07
C GLU A 28 -7.78 10.49 -26.48
N GLY A 29 -7.34 10.21 -27.70
CA GLY A 29 -6.13 10.78 -28.29
C GLY A 29 -6.39 11.26 -29.72
N THR A 30 -5.32 11.51 -30.46
CA THR A 30 -5.44 11.97 -31.85
C THR A 30 -5.88 10.82 -32.77
N GLU A 31 -6.79 11.08 -33.71
CA GLU A 31 -7.26 10.04 -34.65
C GLU A 31 -6.14 9.46 -35.53
N LYS A 32 -5.08 10.25 -35.74
CA LYS A 32 -3.88 9.89 -36.51
C LYS A 32 -2.88 9.03 -35.74
N ASP A 33 -3.08 8.81 -34.45
CA ASP A 33 -2.19 7.99 -33.64
C ASP A 33 -2.12 6.56 -34.19
N THR A 34 -0.95 6.13 -34.64
CA THR A 34 -0.71 4.80 -35.24
C THR A 34 -0.27 3.75 -34.23
N ASN A 35 -0.14 4.11 -32.94
CA ASN A 35 0.28 3.19 -31.87
C ASN A 35 -0.61 1.93 -31.82
N LEU A 36 0.02 0.80 -31.47
CA LEU A 36 -0.64 -0.50 -31.40
C LEU A 36 -1.88 -0.47 -30.49
N PHE A 37 -1.76 0.06 -29.28
CA PHE A 37 -2.89 0.10 -28.33
C PHE A 37 -3.97 1.08 -28.77
N ALA A 38 -3.60 2.24 -29.34
CA ALA A 38 -4.59 3.14 -29.94
C ALA A 38 -5.42 2.46 -31.04
N ARG A 39 -4.80 1.62 -31.87
CA ARG A 39 -5.50 0.82 -32.90
C ARG A 39 -6.41 -0.25 -32.28
N ILE A 40 -5.98 -0.92 -31.21
CA ILE A 40 -6.79 -1.90 -30.46
C ILE A 40 -8.00 -1.23 -29.80
N ILE A 41 -7.80 -0.08 -29.13
CA ILE A 41 -8.87 0.66 -28.45
C ILE A 41 -9.95 1.11 -29.45
N ARG A 42 -9.56 1.52 -30.66
CA ARG A 42 -10.47 1.90 -31.76
C ARG A 42 -11.07 0.72 -32.53
N GLY A 43 -10.77 -0.53 -32.17
CA GLY A 43 -11.29 -1.71 -32.85
C GLY A 43 -10.71 -1.96 -34.24
N LYS A 44 -9.59 -1.33 -34.61
CA LYS A 44 -8.88 -1.58 -35.88
C LYS A 44 -8.11 -2.90 -35.89
N LEU A 45 -7.94 -3.51 -34.72
CA LEU A 45 -7.32 -4.82 -34.49
C LEU A 45 -8.24 -5.60 -33.56
N GLN A 46 -8.29 -6.93 -33.71
CA GLN A 46 -9.14 -7.80 -32.90
C GLN A 46 -8.77 -7.65 -31.41
N PRO A 47 -9.70 -7.17 -30.57
CA PRO A 47 -9.46 -7.06 -29.15
C PRO A 47 -10.08 -8.25 -28.42
N TRP A 48 -9.27 -9.10 -27.78
CA TRP A 48 -9.76 -10.02 -26.74
C TRP A 48 -10.07 -9.25 -25.46
N ARG A 49 -11.03 -8.31 -25.55
CA ARG A 49 -11.38 -7.37 -24.49
C ARG A 49 -12.10 -8.12 -23.37
N VAL A 50 -11.62 -7.96 -22.15
CA VAL A 50 -12.16 -8.67 -20.97
C VAL A 50 -12.85 -7.73 -19.99
N TRP A 51 -12.51 -6.44 -20.02
CA TRP A 51 -13.11 -5.41 -19.18
C TRP A 51 -12.89 -4.04 -19.80
N GLU A 52 -13.80 -3.10 -19.54
CA GLU A 52 -13.65 -1.69 -19.88
C GLU A 52 -14.40 -0.80 -18.89
N ASN A 53 -13.98 0.46 -18.81
CA ASN A 53 -14.78 1.54 -18.24
C ASN A 53 -14.63 2.80 -19.13
N ASP A 54 -15.06 3.95 -18.61
CA ASP A 54 -15.03 5.22 -19.32
C ASP A 54 -13.62 5.67 -19.73
N HIS A 55 -12.58 5.26 -18.99
CA HIS A 55 -11.21 5.73 -19.17
C HIS A 55 -10.19 4.64 -19.50
N HIS A 56 -10.53 3.36 -19.36
CA HIS A 56 -9.60 2.24 -19.44
C HIS A 56 -10.18 1.04 -20.19
N VAL A 57 -9.29 0.22 -20.73
CA VAL A 57 -9.60 -1.01 -21.44
C VAL A 57 -8.61 -2.09 -21.03
N ALA A 58 -9.11 -3.29 -20.73
CA ALA A 58 -8.29 -4.48 -20.49
C ALA A 58 -8.57 -5.55 -21.56
N PHE A 59 -7.50 -6.15 -22.08
CA PHE A 59 -7.59 -7.20 -23.11
C PHE A 59 -6.49 -8.25 -22.96
N LEU A 60 -6.72 -9.45 -23.46
CA LEU A 60 -5.72 -10.51 -23.48
C LEU A 60 -4.68 -10.29 -24.58
N THR A 61 -3.44 -10.68 -24.30
CA THR A 61 -2.37 -10.74 -25.31
C THR A 61 -2.27 -12.14 -25.93
N PRO A 62 -2.08 -12.27 -27.26
CA PRO A 62 -1.81 -13.55 -27.89
C PRO A 62 -0.42 -14.12 -27.54
N PHE A 63 0.48 -13.28 -27.02
CA PHE A 63 1.84 -13.65 -26.60
C PHE A 63 1.93 -13.95 -25.08
N ALA A 64 0.84 -14.44 -24.50
CA ALA A 64 0.75 -14.74 -23.08
C ALA A 64 1.68 -15.88 -22.65
N ASN A 65 2.49 -15.66 -21.62
CA ASN A 65 3.26 -16.73 -20.96
C ASN A 65 2.42 -17.56 -19.97
N THR A 66 1.23 -17.07 -19.61
CA THR A 66 0.36 -17.64 -18.58
C THR A 66 -1.11 -17.43 -18.97
N PRO A 67 -2.04 -18.39 -18.71
CA PRO A 67 -3.47 -18.17 -18.95
C PRO A 67 -3.99 -16.93 -18.21
N GLY A 68 -4.72 -16.07 -18.92
CA GLY A 68 -5.27 -14.83 -18.36
C GLY A 68 -4.31 -13.64 -18.31
N PHE A 69 -3.13 -13.74 -18.91
CA PHE A 69 -2.25 -12.59 -19.09
C PHE A 69 -3.01 -11.45 -19.80
N THR A 70 -3.23 -10.38 -19.06
CA THR A 70 -4.05 -9.25 -19.47
C THR A 70 -3.22 -7.98 -19.53
N VAL A 71 -3.43 -7.21 -20.59
CA VAL A 71 -2.87 -5.86 -20.76
C VAL A 71 -3.98 -4.86 -20.47
N LEU A 72 -3.77 -3.99 -19.49
CA LEU A 72 -4.66 -2.89 -19.13
C LEU A 72 -4.03 -1.57 -19.60
N VAL A 73 -4.81 -0.77 -20.32
CA VAL A 73 -4.38 0.52 -20.88
C VAL A 73 -5.43 1.62 -20.61
N PRO A 74 -5.01 2.89 -20.45
CA PRO A 74 -5.92 4.02 -20.56
C PRO A 74 -6.43 4.16 -22.00
N ARG A 75 -7.55 4.86 -22.18
CA ARG A 75 -8.09 5.24 -23.50
C ARG A 75 -7.34 6.43 -24.10
N LYS A 76 -6.70 7.22 -23.26
CA LYS A 76 -5.82 8.32 -23.64
C LYS A 76 -4.39 7.80 -23.80
N HIS A 77 -3.71 8.22 -24.86
CA HIS A 77 -2.29 7.95 -25.02
C HIS A 77 -1.49 8.73 -23.96
N LEU A 78 -0.86 7.99 -23.04
CA LEU A 78 0.08 8.49 -22.03
C LEU A 78 1.43 7.79 -22.22
N SER A 79 2.53 8.38 -21.74
CA SER A 79 3.87 7.79 -21.91
C SER A 79 3.98 6.40 -21.28
N SER A 80 4.80 5.51 -21.86
CA SER A 80 5.13 4.22 -21.24
C SER A 80 5.95 4.34 -19.96
N ASP A 81 6.65 5.45 -19.74
CA ASP A 81 7.25 5.76 -18.43
C ASP A 81 6.16 6.19 -17.45
N ILE A 82 5.60 5.20 -16.75
CA ILE A 82 4.47 5.39 -15.84
C ILE A 82 4.78 6.30 -14.64
N PHE A 83 6.05 6.52 -14.32
CA PHE A 83 6.42 7.41 -13.23
C PHE A 83 6.57 8.87 -13.68
N SER A 84 6.53 9.11 -14.99
CA SER A 84 6.54 10.45 -15.59
C SER A 84 5.16 11.06 -15.82
N ILE A 85 4.09 10.26 -15.75
CA ILE A 85 2.72 10.73 -15.97
C ILE A 85 2.16 11.44 -14.73
N ASP A 86 1.10 12.24 -14.93
CA ASP A 86 0.44 12.98 -13.86
C ASP A 86 -0.17 12.06 -12.79
N GLN A 87 -0.20 12.53 -11.54
CA GLN A 87 -0.67 11.75 -10.37
C GLN A 87 -2.13 11.26 -10.50
N GLY A 88 -3.01 12.07 -11.09
CA GLY A 88 -4.42 11.72 -11.28
C GLY A 88 -4.60 10.49 -12.19
N PRO A 89 -4.16 10.56 -13.46
CA PRO A 89 -4.17 9.42 -14.38
C PRO A 89 -3.44 8.19 -13.83
N PHE A 90 -2.32 8.37 -13.10
CA PHE A 90 -1.63 7.26 -12.44
C PHE A 90 -2.54 6.56 -11.40
N ALA A 91 -3.21 7.33 -10.54
CA ALA A 91 -4.09 6.78 -9.51
C ALA A 91 -5.29 6.04 -10.11
N GLU A 92 -5.94 6.61 -11.14
CA GLU A 92 -7.06 5.97 -11.84
C GLU A 92 -6.65 4.66 -12.51
N LEU A 93 -5.46 4.62 -13.13
CA LEU A 93 -4.92 3.42 -13.74
C LEU A 93 -4.66 2.32 -12.69
N MET A 94 -4.22 2.70 -11.48
CA MET A 94 -4.01 1.76 -10.39
C MET A 94 -5.29 1.22 -9.79
N GLU A 95 -6.34 2.04 -9.71
CA GLU A 95 -7.67 1.59 -9.33
C GLU A 95 -8.24 0.58 -10.34
N ALA A 96 -8.11 0.88 -11.64
CA ALA A 96 -8.50 -0.03 -12.71
C ALA A 96 -7.72 -1.37 -12.63
N ALA A 97 -6.41 -1.31 -12.35
CA ALA A 97 -5.58 -2.50 -12.20
C ALA A 97 -6.03 -3.38 -11.03
N HIS A 98 -6.35 -2.77 -9.88
CA HIS A 98 -6.89 -3.47 -8.72
C HIS A 98 -8.21 -4.16 -9.05
N HIS A 99 -9.11 -3.47 -9.76
CA HIS A 99 -10.39 -4.04 -10.20
C HIS A 99 -10.20 -5.25 -11.12
N VAL A 100 -9.40 -5.09 -12.19
CA VAL A 100 -9.15 -6.15 -13.18
C VAL A 100 -8.43 -7.34 -12.55
N ALA A 101 -7.45 -7.11 -11.67
CA ALA A 101 -6.82 -8.19 -10.91
C ALA A 101 -7.84 -8.99 -10.07
N GLY A 102 -8.86 -8.31 -9.51
CA GLY A 102 -9.98 -8.95 -8.83
C GLY A 102 -10.83 -9.84 -9.74
N LEU A 103 -11.08 -9.39 -10.98
CA LEU A 103 -11.80 -10.16 -12.00
C LEU A 103 -11.02 -11.42 -12.40
N LEU A 104 -9.73 -11.27 -12.65
CA LEU A 104 -8.85 -12.36 -13.03
C LEU A 104 -8.75 -13.42 -11.93
N LYS A 105 -8.58 -13.00 -10.67
CA LYS A 105 -8.58 -13.93 -9.52
C LYS A 105 -9.87 -14.75 -9.43
N ARG A 106 -11.03 -14.13 -9.67
CA ARG A 106 -12.32 -14.84 -9.67
C ARG A 106 -12.45 -15.79 -10.86
N ALA A 107 -12.08 -15.35 -12.06
CA ALA A 107 -12.19 -16.15 -13.28
C ALA A 107 -11.32 -17.41 -13.24
N PHE A 108 -10.12 -17.32 -12.65
CA PHE A 108 -9.18 -18.45 -12.55
C PHE A 108 -9.12 -19.08 -11.16
N GLN A 109 -9.97 -18.64 -10.22
CA GLN A 109 -9.96 -19.10 -8.82
C GLN A 109 -8.58 -19.00 -8.15
N THR A 110 -7.78 -17.99 -8.51
CA THR A 110 -6.44 -17.77 -7.94
C THR A 110 -6.49 -16.85 -6.72
N SER A 111 -5.59 -17.08 -5.76
CA SER A 111 -5.43 -16.20 -4.60
C SER A 111 -4.66 -14.92 -4.93
N GLN A 112 -3.79 -14.97 -5.95
CA GLN A 112 -2.84 -13.92 -6.28
C GLN A 112 -2.86 -13.55 -7.78
N CYS A 113 -2.45 -12.30 -8.04
CA CYS A 113 -2.22 -11.76 -9.37
C CYS A 113 -0.97 -10.87 -9.30
N GLY A 114 0.01 -11.15 -10.14
CA GLY A 114 1.17 -10.30 -10.35
C GLY A 114 0.82 -9.08 -11.21
N MET A 115 1.58 -8.01 -11.03
CA MET A 115 1.45 -6.76 -11.78
C MET A 115 2.85 -6.29 -12.18
N ILE A 116 3.01 -5.92 -13.45
CA ILE A 116 4.30 -5.43 -13.99
C ILE A 116 4.06 -4.16 -14.80
N PHE A 117 4.89 -3.16 -14.53
CA PHE A 117 5.15 -2.02 -15.40
C PHE A 117 6.55 -2.16 -15.94
N GLU A 118 6.65 -2.32 -17.25
CA GLU A 118 7.95 -2.47 -17.91
C GLU A 118 8.36 -1.18 -18.63
N GLY A 119 7.42 -0.49 -19.27
CA GLY A 119 7.67 0.79 -19.94
C GLY A 119 8.48 0.70 -21.24
N PHE A 120 8.85 -0.50 -21.68
CA PHE A 120 9.60 -0.77 -22.92
C PHE A 120 8.69 -1.26 -24.06
N GLU A 121 9.26 -1.38 -25.26
CA GLU A 121 8.66 -1.83 -26.53
C GLU A 121 7.59 -0.90 -27.15
N ILE A 122 6.58 -0.51 -26.37
CA ILE A 122 5.46 0.31 -26.83
C ILE A 122 5.38 1.55 -25.94
N ASP A 123 5.65 2.72 -26.52
CA ASP A 123 5.42 4.00 -25.85
C ASP A 123 3.91 4.27 -25.75
N TYR A 124 3.31 3.71 -24.70
CA TYR A 124 1.93 3.89 -24.29
C TYR A 124 1.80 3.31 -22.87
N ALA A 125 1.23 4.03 -21.91
CA ALA A 125 1.04 3.53 -20.54
C ALA A 125 0.26 2.20 -20.53
N HIS A 126 0.86 1.14 -19.97
CA HIS A 126 0.21 -0.16 -19.91
C HIS A 126 0.65 -0.99 -18.71
N ILE A 127 -0.29 -1.78 -18.18
CA ILE A 127 -0.06 -2.70 -17.07
C ILE A 127 -0.21 -4.12 -17.58
N LYS A 128 0.77 -4.96 -17.26
CA LYS A 128 0.70 -6.41 -17.45
C LYS A 128 0.18 -7.03 -16.15
N LEU A 129 -1.03 -7.60 -16.17
CA LEU A 129 -1.65 -8.33 -15.07
C LEU A 129 -1.58 -9.83 -15.35
N ILE A 130 -1.00 -10.58 -14.40
CA ILE A 130 -0.66 -11.99 -14.58
C ILE A 130 -1.25 -12.79 -13.42
N PRO A 131 -2.33 -13.57 -13.62
CA PRO A 131 -2.86 -14.44 -12.58
C PRO A 131 -1.83 -15.48 -12.17
N ILE A 132 -1.61 -15.66 -10.86
CA ILE A 132 -0.67 -16.65 -10.34
C ILE A 132 -1.43 -17.95 -10.10
N HIS A 133 -1.32 -18.86 -11.06
CA HIS A 133 -1.89 -20.21 -10.94
C HIS A 133 -1.04 -21.02 -9.98
N SER A 134 -1.69 -21.64 -8.99
CA SER A 134 -1.06 -22.66 -8.15
C SER A 134 -1.61 -24.01 -8.57
N GLU A 135 -0.76 -25.04 -8.64
CA GLU A 135 -1.27 -26.40 -8.74
C GLU A 135 -2.04 -26.72 -7.44
N GLU A 136 -3.30 -27.16 -7.54
CA GLU A 136 -4.01 -27.74 -6.40
C GLU A 136 -3.19 -28.93 -5.89
N HIS A 137 -2.44 -28.73 -4.83
CA HIS A 137 -1.92 -29.84 -4.03
C HIS A 137 -3.11 -30.40 -3.25
N THR A 138 -3.79 -31.35 -3.87
CA THR A 138 -4.73 -32.24 -3.20
C THR A 138 -4.00 -32.93 -2.04
N GLY A 139 -4.35 -32.56 -0.81
CA GLY A 139 -4.25 -33.49 0.32
C GLY A 139 -3.22 -33.25 1.41
N ASP A 140 -2.60 -32.08 1.57
CA ASP A 140 -1.93 -31.76 2.84
C ASP A 140 -2.04 -30.27 3.21
N SER A 141 -2.75 -29.99 4.29
CA SER A 141 -3.06 -28.68 4.84
C SER A 141 -1.86 -28.00 5.52
N ASN A 142 -0.66 -28.09 4.93
CA ASN A 142 0.57 -27.45 5.39
C ASN A 142 1.26 -26.61 4.29
N LEU A 143 0.49 -26.07 3.34
CA LEU A 143 1.00 -25.12 2.32
C LEU A 143 1.09 -23.67 2.82
N SER A 144 1.13 -23.45 4.14
CA SER A 144 1.46 -22.15 4.74
C SER A 144 2.96 -21.83 4.73
N ALA A 145 3.79 -22.64 4.08
CA ALA A 145 5.17 -22.31 3.78
C ALA A 145 5.40 -22.48 2.29
N GLY A 146 5.29 -21.38 1.54
CA GLY A 146 5.48 -21.35 0.09
C GLY A 146 6.72 -22.14 -0.32
N VAL A 147 6.59 -22.90 -1.40
CA VAL A 147 7.70 -23.60 -2.06
C VAL A 147 8.81 -22.58 -2.31
N ARG A 148 9.81 -22.56 -1.44
CA ARG A 148 11.02 -21.74 -1.62
C ARG A 148 11.81 -22.39 -2.75
N ILE A 149 11.58 -21.92 -3.97
CA ILE A 149 12.45 -22.24 -5.09
C ILE A 149 13.85 -21.77 -4.71
N LYS A 150 14.79 -22.71 -4.52
CA LYS A 150 16.20 -22.42 -4.16
C LYS A 150 17.03 -21.95 -5.36
N ILE A 151 16.40 -21.31 -6.34
CA ILE A 151 17.06 -20.82 -7.54
C ILE A 151 17.17 -19.31 -7.37
N ALA A 152 18.39 -18.83 -7.18
CA ALA A 152 18.67 -17.39 -7.21
C ALA A 152 18.80 -16.93 -8.66
N ALA A 153 18.27 -15.75 -8.97
CA ALA A 153 18.57 -15.07 -10.22
C ALA A 153 20.06 -14.66 -10.27
N THR A 154 20.63 -14.58 -11.47
CA THR A 154 21.94 -13.97 -11.64
C THR A 154 21.82 -12.45 -11.45
N PHE A 155 22.88 -11.84 -10.92
CA PHE A 155 22.98 -10.39 -10.86
C PHE A 155 23.53 -9.88 -12.19
N GLU A 156 22.76 -9.03 -12.87
CA GLU A 156 23.15 -8.38 -14.10
C GLU A 156 23.05 -6.86 -13.90
N GLU A 157 24.08 -6.10 -14.31
CA GLU A 157 24.08 -4.64 -14.19
C GLU A 157 23.13 -3.96 -15.19
N THR A 158 22.85 -4.63 -16.31
CA THR A 158 22.03 -4.12 -17.39
C THR A 158 20.72 -4.88 -17.50
N TYR A 159 19.67 -4.19 -17.95
CA TYR A 159 18.35 -4.78 -18.14
C TYR A 159 18.38 -5.88 -19.21
N GLN A 160 17.90 -7.08 -18.85
CA GLN A 160 17.93 -8.26 -19.72
C GLN A 160 16.66 -8.45 -20.57
N GLY A 161 15.73 -7.49 -20.54
CA GLY A 161 14.45 -7.63 -21.24
C GLY A 161 13.35 -8.32 -20.41
N TYR A 162 13.59 -8.58 -19.11
CA TYR A 162 12.56 -9.04 -18.19
C TYR A 162 12.88 -8.63 -16.75
N VAL A 163 11.84 -8.65 -15.90
CA VAL A 163 11.95 -8.49 -14.45
C VAL A 163 11.60 -9.82 -13.77
N THR A 164 12.29 -10.14 -12.67
CA THR A 164 12.07 -11.36 -11.89
C THR A 164 11.87 -11.04 -10.41
N SER A 165 11.04 -11.84 -9.75
CA SER A 165 10.84 -11.80 -8.30
C SER A 165 11.76 -12.76 -7.54
N LEU A 166 12.62 -13.52 -8.26
CA LEU A 166 13.63 -14.37 -7.64
C LEU A 166 14.70 -13.52 -6.95
N ASP A 167 15.16 -14.00 -5.80
CA ASP A 167 16.26 -13.38 -5.07
C ASP A 167 17.54 -13.40 -5.91
N GLY A 168 18.27 -12.29 -5.91
CA GLY A 168 19.63 -12.23 -6.46
C GLY A 168 20.68 -12.80 -5.50
N PRO A 169 21.97 -12.82 -5.89
CA PRO A 169 23.06 -13.21 -5.00
C PRO A 169 23.17 -12.24 -3.80
N LEU A 170 23.60 -12.78 -2.65
CA LEU A 170 23.81 -11.98 -1.44
C LEU A 170 24.88 -10.89 -1.69
N PHE A 171 24.53 -9.63 -1.43
CA PHE A 171 25.46 -8.52 -1.52
C PHE A 171 26.53 -8.60 -0.41
N LYS A 172 27.81 -8.50 -0.78
CA LYS A 172 28.93 -8.74 0.15
C LYS A 172 29.54 -7.48 0.78
N ASP A 173 29.42 -6.31 0.15
CA ASP A 173 30.08 -5.06 0.56
C ASP A 173 29.16 -4.12 1.36
N PHE A 174 29.01 -4.37 2.66
CA PHE A 174 28.11 -3.58 3.51
C PHE A 174 28.47 -2.09 3.62
N GLU A 175 29.74 -1.71 3.44
CA GLU A 175 30.15 -0.30 3.52
C GLU A 175 29.68 0.50 2.31
N SER A 176 29.80 -0.07 1.11
CA SER A 176 29.26 0.55 -0.11
C SER A 176 27.74 0.70 -0.04
N LEU A 177 27.02 -0.31 0.47
CA LEU A 177 25.56 -0.23 0.66
C LEU A 177 25.16 0.91 1.62
N THR A 178 25.90 1.06 2.72
CA THR A 178 25.67 2.12 3.70
C THR A 178 25.90 3.50 3.09
N ARG A 179 26.95 3.64 2.27
CA ARG A 179 27.27 4.87 1.54
C ARG A 179 26.19 5.22 0.52
N ALA A 180 25.74 4.26 -0.28
CA ALA A 180 24.67 4.43 -1.26
C ALA A 180 23.35 4.86 -0.57
N THR A 181 22.98 4.20 0.53
CA THR A 181 21.80 4.55 1.33
C THR A 181 21.87 6.01 1.82
N ARG A 182 23.05 6.43 2.32
CA ARG A 182 23.25 7.82 2.77
C ARG A 182 23.11 8.82 1.63
N ASN A 183 23.62 8.50 0.44
CA ASN A 183 23.50 9.38 -0.73
C ASN A 183 22.05 9.57 -1.17
N ILE A 184 21.27 8.48 -1.28
CA ILE A 184 19.85 8.54 -1.66
C ILE A 184 19.04 9.39 -0.66
N ARG A 185 19.29 9.20 0.65
CA ARG A 185 18.63 9.99 1.71
C ARG A 185 18.98 11.48 1.66
N ARG A 186 20.12 11.87 1.08
CA ARG A 186 20.46 13.29 0.88
C ARG A 186 19.72 13.90 -0.30
N THR A 187 19.43 13.12 -1.34
CA THR A 187 18.69 13.57 -2.54
C THR A 187 17.23 13.87 -2.23
N TYR A 188 16.62 13.07 -1.34
CA TYR A 188 15.29 13.32 -0.80
C TYR A 188 15.42 13.71 0.66
N PRO A 189 15.74 14.99 0.98
CA PRO A 189 15.75 15.41 2.37
C PRO A 189 14.32 15.22 2.89
N ALA A 190 14.10 14.17 3.66
CA ALA A 190 12.89 14.04 4.46
C ALA A 190 12.75 15.38 5.18
N LYS A 191 11.64 16.08 4.95
CA LYS A 191 11.40 17.39 5.57
C LYS A 191 11.53 17.16 7.06
N SER A 192 12.65 17.60 7.64
CA SER A 192 12.95 17.30 9.04
C SER A 192 11.98 18.11 9.87
N VAL A 193 10.91 17.46 10.33
CA VAL A 193 9.88 18.08 11.15
C VAL A 193 10.44 18.19 12.57
N LYS A 194 11.21 19.25 12.83
CA LYS A 194 11.77 19.54 14.15
C LYS A 194 10.75 20.29 15.00
N PRO A 195 10.69 20.03 16.32
CA PRO A 195 9.84 20.82 17.20
C PRO A 195 10.25 22.30 17.15
N PRO A 196 9.29 23.25 17.09
CA PRO A 196 9.57 24.69 17.10
C PRO A 196 10.27 25.18 18.38
N ARG A 197 10.32 24.34 19.42
CA ARG A 197 10.87 24.66 20.74
C ARG A 197 10.24 25.90 21.39
N SER A 198 8.96 26.16 21.15
CA SER A 198 8.28 27.36 21.67
C SER A 198 8.31 27.47 23.21
N TRP A 199 8.57 26.37 23.92
CA TRP A 199 8.79 26.34 25.37
C TRP A 199 10.04 27.11 25.85
N THR A 200 10.95 27.51 24.94
CA THR A 200 12.07 28.40 25.30
C THR A 200 11.61 29.82 25.62
N SER A 201 10.39 30.21 25.22
CA SER A 201 9.78 31.51 25.52
C SER A 201 8.42 31.29 26.23
N PRO A 202 8.42 31.12 27.57
CA PRO A 202 7.21 30.76 28.30
C PRO A 202 6.03 31.74 28.13
N SER A 203 6.32 33.03 27.96
CA SER A 203 5.31 34.08 27.79
C SER A 203 4.54 34.00 26.46
N SER A 204 5.16 33.44 25.41
CA SER A 204 4.55 33.33 24.07
C SER A 204 4.21 31.88 23.69
N HIS A 205 4.65 30.89 24.47
CA HIS A 205 4.49 29.46 24.20
C HIS A 205 3.06 29.08 23.82
N ALA A 206 2.07 29.42 24.66
CA ALA A 206 0.68 29.04 24.45
C ALA A 206 0.10 29.56 23.13
N LEU A 207 0.46 30.79 22.75
CA LEU A 207 0.03 31.39 21.48
C LEU A 207 0.72 30.71 20.29
N SER A 208 2.02 30.41 20.41
CA SER A 208 2.77 29.68 19.38
C SER A 208 2.21 28.27 19.15
N VAL A 209 1.82 27.56 20.21
CA VAL A 209 1.25 26.20 20.12
C VAL A 209 -0.02 26.19 19.26
N LEU A 210 -0.88 27.20 19.36
CA LEU A 210 -2.14 27.27 18.62
C LEU A 210 -1.96 27.56 17.13
N GLN A 211 -0.88 28.25 16.76
CA GLN A 211 -0.64 28.73 15.39
C GLN A 211 0.33 27.83 14.61
N GLU A 212 1.22 27.12 15.29
CA GLU A 212 2.27 26.33 14.66
C GLU A 212 1.77 24.97 14.16
N PRO A 213 1.93 24.64 12.86
CA PRO A 213 1.50 23.36 12.30
C PRO A 213 2.11 22.15 13.01
N TRP A 214 3.34 22.26 13.53
CA TRP A 214 3.99 21.14 14.23
C TRP A 214 3.17 20.65 15.43
N TYR A 215 2.69 21.56 16.27
CA TYR A 215 1.88 21.20 17.44
C TYR A 215 0.49 20.71 17.02
N ARG A 216 -0.10 21.28 15.96
CA ARG A 216 -1.36 20.78 15.40
C ARG A 216 -1.28 19.31 15.01
N HIS A 217 -0.22 18.90 14.29
CA HIS A 217 -0.03 17.50 13.93
C HIS A 217 0.19 16.61 15.16
N LEU A 218 0.94 17.08 16.16
CA LEU A 218 1.11 16.36 17.42
C LEU A 218 -0.23 16.11 18.12
N PHE A 219 -1.11 17.11 18.18
CA PHE A 219 -2.45 16.97 18.76
C PHE A 219 -3.32 16.00 17.98
N VAL A 220 -3.27 15.99 16.65
CA VAL A 220 -4.01 15.01 15.83
C VAL A 220 -3.55 13.58 16.14
N VAL A 221 -2.23 13.36 16.25
CA VAL A 221 -1.69 12.03 16.61
C VAL A 221 -2.12 11.64 18.02
N GLN A 222 -2.02 12.55 18.98
CA GLN A 222 -2.40 12.29 20.37
C GLN A 222 -3.91 12.01 20.50
N ASP A 223 -4.75 12.78 19.81
CA ASP A 223 -6.20 12.62 19.77
C ASP A 223 -6.59 11.23 19.20
N ALA A 224 -6.01 10.87 18.05
CA ALA A 224 -6.22 9.56 17.45
C ALA A 224 -5.79 8.42 18.38
N LEU A 225 -4.59 8.51 18.97
CA LEU A 225 -4.09 7.49 19.90
C LEU A 225 -4.97 7.37 21.15
N PHE A 226 -5.41 8.51 21.69
CA PHE A 226 -6.29 8.54 22.86
C PHE A 226 -7.62 7.87 22.54
N HIS A 227 -8.31 8.30 21.49
CA HIS A 227 -9.62 7.77 21.15
C HIS A 227 -9.58 6.29 20.73
N ILE A 228 -8.56 5.86 19.98
CA ILE A 228 -8.37 4.46 19.64
C ILE A 228 -8.14 3.64 20.91
N SER A 229 -7.26 4.09 21.80
CA SER A 229 -6.95 3.38 23.05
C SER A 229 -8.17 3.30 23.95
N VAL A 230 -8.84 4.41 24.21
CA VAL A 230 -10.05 4.46 25.04
C VAL A 230 -11.14 3.56 24.46
N THR A 231 -11.37 3.61 23.15
CA THR A 231 -12.38 2.76 22.49
C THR A 231 -12.04 1.29 22.65
N PHE A 232 -10.77 0.91 22.47
CA PHE A 232 -10.31 -0.45 22.67
C PHE A 232 -10.55 -0.93 24.11
N PHE A 233 -10.03 -0.20 25.11
CA PHE A 233 -10.12 -0.60 26.52
C PHE A 233 -11.57 -0.58 27.05
N HIS A 234 -12.40 0.36 26.58
CA HIS A 234 -13.80 0.43 26.96
C HIS A 234 -14.62 -0.68 26.32
N ARG A 235 -14.51 -0.91 25.01
CA ARG A 235 -15.37 -1.85 24.30
C ARG A 235 -14.92 -3.30 24.41
N GLN A 236 -13.60 -3.55 24.42
CA GLN A 236 -13.06 -4.92 24.40
C GLN A 236 -12.78 -5.46 25.80
N LEU A 237 -12.47 -4.57 26.76
CA LEU A 237 -11.98 -4.98 28.08
C LEU A 237 -12.85 -4.47 29.25
N ASP A 238 -13.89 -3.67 28.97
CA ASP A 238 -14.80 -3.03 29.94
C ASP A 238 -14.09 -2.19 31.02
N TYR A 239 -13.02 -1.51 30.65
CA TYR A 239 -12.37 -0.54 31.52
C TYR A 239 -13.08 0.81 31.42
N LYS A 240 -13.21 1.49 32.56
CA LYS A 240 -13.61 2.90 32.59
C LYS A 240 -12.34 3.76 32.69
N HIS A 241 -12.34 4.89 31.98
CA HIS A 241 -11.25 5.87 32.02
C HIS A 241 -11.72 7.10 32.81
N CYS A 242 -10.81 7.73 33.54
CA CYS A 242 -11.08 8.96 34.28
C CYS A 242 -9.95 9.96 34.02
N PHE A 243 -10.31 11.22 33.73
CA PHE A 243 -9.36 12.31 33.70
C PHE A 243 -9.07 12.74 35.14
N VAL A 244 -7.87 12.43 35.63
CA VAL A 244 -7.42 12.92 36.92
C VAL A 244 -6.89 14.35 36.77
N PRO A 245 -7.32 15.31 37.62
CA PRO A 245 -6.77 16.66 37.58
C PRO A 245 -5.28 16.60 37.90
N MET A 246 -4.43 16.90 36.92
CA MET A 246 -3.01 17.13 37.18
C MET A 246 -2.86 18.52 37.80
N THR A 247 -2.71 18.58 39.13
CA THR A 247 -2.24 19.80 39.79
C THR A 247 -0.80 20.07 39.35
N THR A 248 -0.55 21.26 38.83
CA THR A 248 0.71 21.68 38.18
C THR A 248 1.94 21.81 39.09
N ASP A 249 1.85 21.38 40.36
CA ASP A 249 3.02 21.29 41.26
C ASP A 249 3.61 19.87 41.36
N ALA A 250 3.06 18.90 40.63
CA ALA A 250 3.66 17.57 40.54
C ALA A 250 4.78 17.56 39.49
N VAL A 251 6.00 17.86 39.93
CA VAL A 251 7.23 17.46 39.22
C VAL A 251 7.21 15.94 39.11
N SER A 252 6.93 15.41 37.91
CA SER A 252 7.16 13.99 37.62
C SER A 252 8.37 13.83 36.70
N SER A 253 9.54 13.72 37.31
CA SER A 253 10.39 12.56 37.05
C SER A 253 11.18 12.31 38.33
N PRO A 254 11.29 11.04 38.78
CA PRO A 254 12.46 10.33 38.31
C PRO A 254 12.18 8.85 38.01
N MET A 255 12.82 8.35 36.96
CA MET A 255 13.20 6.95 36.90
C MET A 255 14.01 6.59 38.16
N GLY A 256 13.46 5.73 39.03
CA GLY A 256 14.20 5.19 40.17
C GLY A 256 13.31 4.41 41.14
N LEU A 257 13.81 3.25 41.61
CA LEU A 257 13.21 2.45 42.67
C LEU A 257 13.29 3.22 44.00
N GLY A 258 12.20 3.90 44.39
CA GLY A 258 12.12 4.61 45.68
C GLY A 258 11.27 5.90 45.66
N SER A 259 10.10 5.88 45.03
CA SER A 259 9.19 7.06 45.01
C SER A 259 8.05 6.87 46.01
N ASP A 260 8.32 7.25 47.25
CA ASP A 260 7.32 7.33 48.32
C ASP A 260 6.49 8.61 48.13
N CYS A 261 5.46 8.54 47.30
CA CYS A 261 4.42 9.58 47.28
C CYS A 261 3.57 9.38 48.54
N TRP A 262 3.69 10.31 49.50
CA TRP A 262 2.90 10.29 50.72
C TRP A 262 1.40 10.26 50.39
N ASN A 263 0.69 9.32 51.00
CA ASN A 263 -0.72 9.06 50.80
C ASN A 263 -1.58 10.30 51.09
N ILE A 264 -2.22 10.88 50.07
CA ILE A 264 -3.54 11.49 50.28
C ILE A 264 -4.54 10.36 50.12
N ALA A 265 -4.95 9.81 51.26
CA ALA A 265 -5.88 8.70 51.36
C ALA A 265 -7.26 9.09 50.81
N ALA A 266 -7.53 8.80 49.54
CA ALA A 266 -8.89 8.50 49.11
C ALA A 266 -9.17 7.04 49.46
N LYS A 267 -9.74 6.81 50.66
CA LYS A 267 -10.24 5.49 51.07
C LYS A 267 -11.44 5.11 50.19
N HIS A 268 -11.17 4.49 49.04
CA HIS A 268 -12.07 3.52 48.45
C HIS A 268 -11.24 2.34 47.91
N THR A 269 -11.47 1.19 48.51
CA THR A 269 -10.82 -0.09 48.23
C THR A 269 -11.14 -0.60 46.83
N THR A 270 -10.21 -0.43 45.89
CA THR A 270 -10.12 -1.29 44.70
C THR A 270 -8.66 -1.51 44.33
N ARG A 271 -8.20 -2.77 44.35
CA ARG A 271 -6.84 -3.17 43.99
C ARG A 271 -6.61 -2.93 42.49
N ALA A 272 -5.92 -1.85 42.12
CA ALA A 272 -5.39 -1.67 40.77
C ALA A 272 -3.97 -2.25 40.67
N ARG A 273 -3.74 -3.18 39.75
CA ARG A 273 -2.41 -3.72 39.43
C ARG A 273 -1.87 -2.94 38.22
N ILE A 274 -0.88 -2.07 38.46
CA ILE A 274 -0.25 -1.26 37.41
C ILE A 274 0.93 -2.05 36.84
N SER A 275 0.93 -2.25 35.52
CA SER A 275 2.09 -2.70 34.74
C SER A 275 2.36 -1.65 33.67
N SER A 276 3.40 -0.84 33.84
CA SER A 276 3.80 0.15 32.84
C SER A 276 5.31 0.17 32.63
N ARG A 277 5.75 -0.20 31.42
CA ARG A 277 7.03 0.25 30.85
C ARG A 277 6.75 1.48 29.97
N GLY A 278 7.15 2.65 30.47
CA GLY A 278 7.59 3.86 29.74
C GLY A 278 6.68 4.51 28.67
N HIS A 279 5.92 5.55 29.04
CA HIS A 279 5.61 6.74 28.21
C HIS A 279 5.03 7.88 29.09
N PRO A 280 5.30 9.19 28.83
CA PRO A 280 5.09 10.28 29.78
C PRO A 280 3.71 10.97 29.69
N SER A 281 2.64 10.24 29.39
CA SER A 281 1.27 10.76 29.55
C SER A 281 0.42 9.66 30.17
N ALA A 282 0.13 9.79 31.47
CA ALA A 282 -0.55 8.76 32.23
C ALA A 282 -2.07 8.94 32.14
N THR A 283 -2.72 8.19 31.24
CA THR A 283 -4.16 7.93 31.34
C THR A 283 -4.34 6.72 32.25
N LEU A 284 -5.01 6.90 33.39
CA LEU A 284 -5.28 5.82 34.34
C LEU A 284 -6.53 5.05 33.91
N PHE A 285 -6.37 3.77 33.62
CA PHE A 285 -7.48 2.86 33.32
C PHE A 285 -7.84 2.06 34.57
N ILE A 286 -9.10 2.12 35.00
CA ILE A 286 -9.59 1.39 36.17
C ILE A 286 -10.61 0.35 35.68
N ARG A 287 -10.36 -0.91 36.01
CA ARG A 287 -11.34 -1.99 35.80
C ARG A 287 -12.35 -1.92 36.92
N VAL A 288 -13.60 -1.64 36.59
CA VAL A 288 -14.69 -1.71 37.55
C VAL A 288 -15.15 -3.17 37.59
N SER A 289 -15.22 -3.75 38.79
CA SER A 289 -15.69 -5.13 39.02
C SER A 289 -17.19 -5.15 39.18
#